data_AF-A0A927ULP8-F1
#
_entry.id   AF-A0A927ULP8-F1
#
_cell.length_a   1.000
_cell.length_b   1.000
_cell.length_c   1.000
_cell.angle_alpha   90.00
_cell.angle_beta   90.00
_cell.angle_gamma   90.00
#
_symmetry.space_group_name_H-M   'P 1'
#
loop_
_entity.id
_entity.type
_entity.pdbx_description
1 polymer ?
#
loop_
_entity_poly.entity_id
_entity_poly.type
_entity_poly.pdbx_seq_one_letter_code
_entity_poly.pdbx_strand_id
1 'polypeptide(L)'
;MIGGINGYSNGLGVYTHYAVPVDKISPLSREDKTDALKALGKTECETCRSRKYQDGSDEMVSFKSPAHIDPSASGSVVRAHEQEHVSNAYKDAAMNNGEVMRASVSLQTAVCPECGTSYVSGGLTTTQIKYEESNPYSANQKIADQSVLVGMNFDAAV
;
A
#
# COMPACT_ATOMS: atom_id res chain seq x y z
N MET A 1 -55.54 -40.45 15.26
CA MET A 1 -54.77 -39.94 16.41
C MET A 1 -53.56 -39.22 15.80
N ILE A 2 -53.57 -37.90 15.59
CA ILE A 2 -53.26 -36.83 16.58
C ILE A 2 -52.03 -37.28 17.41
N GLY A 3 -50.80 -36.87 17.09
CA GLY A 3 -50.17 -35.56 17.36
C GLY A 3 -48.87 -35.87 18.14
N GLY A 4 -47.78 -35.10 18.18
CA GLY A 4 -47.39 -33.82 17.62
C GLY A 4 -45.92 -33.57 18.02
N ILE A 5 -45.19 -32.95 17.10
CA ILE A 5 -44.08 -31.99 17.24
C ILE A 5 -43.62 -31.47 18.63
N ASN A 6 -42.28 -31.38 18.79
CA ASN A 6 -41.42 -30.26 19.28
C ASN A 6 -40.26 -30.82 20.13
N GLY A 7 -39.00 -30.42 20.04
CA GLY A 7 -38.20 -29.33 19.43
C GLY A 7 -36.75 -29.60 19.93
N TYR A 8 -35.65 -28.96 19.53
CA TYR A 8 -35.39 -27.63 19.02
C TYR A 8 -34.09 -27.62 18.20
N SER A 9 -34.09 -26.70 17.24
CA SER A 9 -33.11 -26.27 16.25
C SER A 9 -31.76 -25.73 16.76
N ASN A 10 -30.75 -25.72 15.88
CA ASN A 10 -29.88 -24.58 15.49
C ASN A 10 -28.92 -25.09 14.37
N GLY A 11 -28.74 -24.54 13.18
CA GLY A 11 -29.26 -23.36 12.50
C GLY A 11 -28.51 -23.21 11.16
N LEU A 12 -29.28 -23.05 10.08
CA LEU A 12 -29.11 -22.09 8.98
C LEU A 12 -27.86 -22.13 8.06
N GLY A 13 -28.13 -22.53 6.81
CA GLY A 13 -27.30 -22.27 5.63
C GLY A 13 -27.84 -23.03 4.42
N VAL A 14 -29.04 -22.67 3.94
CA VAL A 14 -29.64 -23.30 2.75
C VAL A 14 -28.86 -22.83 1.51
N TYR A 15 -27.86 -23.60 1.10
CA TYR A 15 -27.43 -23.60 -0.29
C TYR A 15 -28.51 -24.33 -1.08
N THR A 16 -29.38 -23.59 -1.76
CA THR A 16 -30.23 -24.16 -2.80
C THR A 16 -29.32 -24.68 -3.90
N HIS A 17 -28.94 -25.96 -3.81
CA HIS A 17 -28.41 -26.70 -4.93
C HIS A 17 -29.56 -26.86 -5.92
N TYR A 18 -29.66 -25.94 -6.88
CA TYR A 18 -30.34 -26.25 -8.12
C TYR A 18 -29.62 -27.47 -8.69
N ALA A 19 -30.25 -28.64 -8.58
CA ALA A 19 -29.82 -29.84 -9.27
C ALA A 19 -30.03 -29.58 -10.76
N VAL A 20 -29.06 -28.89 -11.37
CA VAL A 20 -28.99 -28.78 -12.82
C VAL A 20 -28.66 -30.19 -13.29
N PRO A 21 -29.49 -30.83 -14.13
CA PRO A 21 -29.14 -32.12 -14.70
C PRO A 21 -27.77 -31.98 -15.37
N VAL A 22 -26.84 -32.87 -15.03
CA VAL A 22 -25.42 -32.79 -15.42
C VAL A 22 -25.28 -32.78 -16.95
N ASP A 23 -26.23 -33.41 -17.62
CA ASP A 23 -26.46 -33.47 -19.05
C ASP A 23 -26.85 -32.12 -19.70
N LYS A 24 -27.18 -31.09 -18.91
CA LYS A 24 -27.38 -29.70 -19.37
C LYS A 24 -26.24 -28.75 -19.00
N ILE A 25 -25.20 -29.24 -18.32
CA ILE A 25 -23.96 -28.49 -18.11
C ILE A 25 -23.15 -28.65 -19.39
N SER A 26 -23.32 -27.70 -20.32
CA SER A 26 -22.45 -27.65 -21.49
C SER A 26 -21.00 -27.57 -21.01
N PRO A 27 -20.07 -28.37 -21.56
CA PRO A 27 -18.67 -28.18 -21.28
C PRO A 27 -18.31 -26.77 -21.78
N LEU A 28 -17.99 -25.87 -20.86
CA LEU A 28 -17.40 -24.56 -21.18
C LEU A 28 -16.32 -24.79 -22.24
N SER A 29 -16.39 -24.02 -23.33
CA SER A 29 -15.40 -24.11 -24.40
C SER A 29 -14.01 -23.83 -23.82
N ARG A 30 -12.95 -24.21 -24.55
CA ARG A 30 -11.60 -23.96 -24.04
C ARG A 30 -11.36 -22.46 -23.87
N GLU A 31 -11.90 -21.63 -24.75
CA GLU A 31 -11.90 -20.17 -24.61
C GLU A 31 -12.67 -19.71 -23.35
N ASP A 32 -13.90 -20.17 -23.14
CA ASP A 32 -14.71 -19.75 -21.98
C ASP A 32 -14.06 -20.15 -20.65
N LYS A 33 -13.38 -21.31 -20.61
CA LYS A 33 -12.61 -21.73 -19.44
C LYS A 33 -11.43 -20.80 -19.20
N THR A 34 -10.70 -20.40 -20.24
CA THR A 34 -9.57 -19.47 -20.07
C THR A 34 -10.03 -18.09 -19.63
N ASP A 35 -11.15 -17.59 -20.16
CA ASP A 35 -11.68 -16.29 -19.78
C ASP A 35 -12.23 -16.29 -18.36
N ALA A 36 -12.91 -17.36 -17.95
CA ALA A 36 -13.30 -17.56 -16.56
C ALA A 36 -12.08 -17.62 -15.63
N LEU A 37 -10.98 -18.27 -16.02
CA LEU A 37 -9.75 -18.33 -15.23
C LEU A 37 -9.05 -16.96 -15.13
N LYS A 38 -9.04 -16.17 -16.22
CA LYS A 38 -8.55 -14.78 -16.22
C LYS A 38 -9.40 -13.90 -15.29
N ALA A 39 -10.72 -13.98 -15.39
CA ALA A 39 -11.64 -13.25 -14.52
C ALA A 39 -11.50 -13.63 -13.04
N LEU A 40 -11.12 -14.88 -12.75
CA LEU A 40 -10.82 -15.38 -11.41
C LEU A 40 -9.38 -15.11 -10.94
N GLY A 41 -8.56 -14.41 -11.73
CA GLY A 41 -7.15 -14.13 -11.41
C GLY A 41 -6.25 -15.36 -11.36
N LYS A 42 -6.70 -16.50 -11.91
CA LYS A 42 -5.92 -17.75 -11.97
C LYS A 42 -4.91 -17.78 -13.12
N THR A 43 -5.08 -16.88 -14.08
CA THR A 43 -4.17 -16.64 -15.20
C THR A 43 -4.01 -15.14 -15.39
N GLU A 44 -2.83 -14.69 -15.80
CA GLU A 44 -2.54 -13.28 -16.01
C GLU A 44 -3.47 -12.67 -17.09
N CYS A 45 -4.18 -11.59 -16.74
CA CYS A 45 -5.00 -10.84 -17.68
C CYS A 45 -4.16 -9.81 -18.46
N GLU A 46 -4.71 -9.26 -19.54
CA GLU A 46 -3.97 -8.34 -20.42
C GLU A 46 -3.57 -7.04 -19.70
N THR A 47 -4.41 -6.53 -18.79
CA THR A 47 -4.08 -5.37 -17.96
C THR A 47 -2.92 -5.66 -17.03
N CYS A 48 -2.93 -6.80 -16.34
CA CYS A 48 -1.82 -7.18 -15.46
C CYS A 48 -0.53 -7.36 -16.24
N ARG A 49 -0.61 -7.97 -17.42
CA ARG A 49 0.53 -8.20 -18.31
C ARG A 49 1.15 -6.92 -18.86
N SER A 50 0.30 -5.98 -19.27
CA SER A 50 0.75 -4.72 -19.87
C SER A 50 1.17 -3.68 -18.84
N ARG A 51 0.72 -3.79 -17.58
CA ARG A 51 1.09 -2.83 -16.54
C ARG A 51 2.59 -2.85 -16.29
N LYS A 52 3.16 -1.66 -16.07
CA LYS A 52 4.54 -1.49 -15.65
C LYS A 52 4.60 -0.57 -14.46
N TYR A 53 5.50 -0.89 -13.55
CA TYR A 53 5.89 -0.03 -12.47
C TYR A 53 7.11 0.79 -12.91
N GLN A 54 7.09 2.08 -12.59
CA GLN A 54 8.20 2.99 -12.84
C GLN A 54 8.29 3.94 -11.66
N ASP A 55 9.50 4.12 -11.14
CA ASP A 55 9.80 5.15 -10.18
C ASP A 55 10.04 6.49 -10.89
N GLY A 56 9.34 7.53 -10.42
CA GLY A 56 9.39 8.88 -10.94
C GLY A 56 10.24 9.84 -10.12
N SER A 57 10.90 9.37 -9.06
CA SER A 57 11.79 10.22 -8.26
C SER A 57 13.06 10.62 -9.03
N ASP A 58 13.81 11.59 -8.51
CA ASP A 58 15.11 12.01 -9.05
C ASP A 58 16.31 11.26 -8.42
N GLU A 59 16.06 10.34 -7.48
CA GLU A 59 17.11 9.63 -6.72
C GLU A 59 17.60 8.37 -7.44
N MET A 60 18.84 7.91 -7.25
CA MET A 60 19.29 6.65 -7.88
C MET A 60 18.76 5.42 -7.13
N VAL A 61 17.71 4.80 -7.67
CA VAL A 61 17.03 3.59 -7.15
C VAL A 61 16.61 2.65 -8.29
N SER A 62 16.05 1.49 -7.97
CA SER A 62 15.46 0.55 -8.92
C SER A 62 14.22 1.14 -9.64
N PHE A 63 13.78 0.47 -10.71
CA PHE A 63 12.57 0.85 -11.47
C PHE A 63 12.59 2.24 -12.15
N LYS A 64 13.76 2.85 -12.38
CA LYS A 64 13.86 4.06 -13.24
C LYS A 64 13.33 3.86 -14.64
N SER A 65 13.54 2.68 -15.19
CA SER A 65 12.89 2.25 -16.43
C SER A 65 11.64 1.44 -16.10
N PRO A 66 10.54 1.62 -16.85
CA PRO A 66 9.32 0.84 -16.63
C PRO A 66 9.56 -0.66 -16.69
N ALA A 67 9.21 -1.38 -15.63
CA ALA A 67 9.33 -2.83 -15.56
C ALA A 67 8.00 -3.49 -15.17
N HIS A 68 7.76 -4.67 -15.69
CA HIS A 68 6.59 -5.45 -15.31
C HIS A 68 6.80 -6.06 -13.92
N ILE A 69 5.76 -6.00 -13.08
CA ILE A 69 5.73 -6.62 -11.76
C ILE A 69 4.46 -7.46 -11.66
N ASP A 70 4.61 -8.73 -11.30
CA ASP A 70 3.48 -9.61 -11.06
C ASP A 70 2.58 -9.03 -9.96
N PRO A 71 1.24 -8.96 -10.16
CA PRO A 71 0.30 -8.45 -9.16
C PRO A 71 0.44 -9.09 -7.78
N SER A 72 0.69 -10.40 -7.71
CA SER A 72 0.85 -11.15 -6.45
C SER A 72 2.16 -10.82 -5.73
N ALA A 73 3.23 -10.53 -6.48
CA ALA A 73 4.54 -10.15 -5.94
C ALA A 73 4.68 -8.64 -5.70
N SER A 74 3.73 -7.84 -6.19
CA SER A 74 3.79 -6.37 -6.19
C SER A 74 4.09 -5.77 -4.82
N GLY A 75 3.48 -6.30 -3.76
CA GLY A 75 3.67 -5.78 -2.41
C GLY A 75 5.10 -5.92 -1.88
N SER A 76 5.73 -7.08 -2.09
CA SER A 76 7.12 -7.29 -1.68
C SER A 76 8.10 -6.49 -2.51
N VAL A 77 7.87 -6.43 -3.83
CA VAL A 77 8.79 -5.77 -4.77
C VAL A 77 8.76 -4.26 -4.57
N VAL A 78 7.57 -3.65 -4.53
CA VAL A 78 7.44 -2.21 -4.32
C VAL A 78 7.96 -1.84 -2.93
N ARG A 79 7.63 -2.60 -1.89
CA ARG A 79 8.19 -2.33 -0.55
C ARG A 79 9.72 -2.37 -0.54
N ALA A 80 10.34 -3.35 -1.20
CA ALA A 80 11.79 -3.42 -1.27
C ALA A 80 12.38 -2.19 -1.98
N HIS A 81 11.75 -1.75 -3.06
CA HIS A 81 12.11 -0.52 -3.76
C HIS A 81 11.96 0.74 -2.87
N GLU A 82 10.87 0.86 -2.12
CA GLU A 82 10.70 1.98 -1.17
C GLU A 82 11.78 2.01 -0.08
N GLN A 83 12.30 0.85 0.32
CA GLN A 83 13.43 0.80 1.26
C GLN A 83 14.74 1.33 0.66
N GLU A 84 14.87 1.39 -0.68
CA GLU A 84 16.01 2.02 -1.33
C GLU A 84 15.98 3.54 -1.14
N HIS A 85 14.80 4.18 -1.28
CA HIS A 85 14.61 5.59 -0.95
C HIS A 85 14.94 5.89 0.51
N VAL A 86 14.46 5.04 1.42
CA VAL A 86 14.80 5.16 2.85
C VAL A 86 16.32 5.07 3.04
N SER A 87 16.98 4.09 2.43
CA SER A 87 18.43 3.94 2.54
C SER A 87 19.19 5.14 2.00
N ASN A 88 18.75 5.73 0.89
CA ASN A 88 19.37 6.92 0.32
C ASN A 88 19.21 8.12 1.26
N ALA A 89 18.01 8.34 1.83
CA ALA A 89 17.79 9.40 2.81
C ALA A 89 18.69 9.28 4.05
N TYR A 90 18.93 8.06 4.56
CA TYR A 90 19.88 7.85 5.67
C TYR A 90 21.33 8.18 5.27
N LYS A 91 21.75 7.84 4.05
CA LYS A 91 23.09 8.18 3.55
C LYS A 91 23.24 9.69 3.39
N ASP A 92 22.25 10.36 2.82
CA ASP A 92 22.29 11.80 2.59
C ASP A 92 22.30 12.59 3.90
N ALA A 93 21.52 12.14 4.90
CA ALA A 93 21.60 12.68 6.25
C ALA A 93 23.01 12.54 6.83
N ALA A 94 23.60 11.34 6.77
CA ALA A 94 24.94 11.09 7.28
C ALA A 94 26.03 11.93 6.57
N MET A 95 25.92 12.14 5.25
CA MET A 95 26.86 12.95 4.47
C MET A 95 26.78 14.45 4.79
N ASN A 96 25.59 14.94 5.12
CA ASN A 96 25.33 16.37 5.33
C ASN A 96 25.22 16.76 6.82
N ASN A 97 25.73 15.93 7.74
CA ASN A 97 25.62 16.14 9.20
C ASN A 97 24.15 16.34 9.66
N GLY A 98 23.22 15.65 9.03
CA GLY A 98 21.82 15.59 9.41
C GLY A 98 21.46 14.29 10.14
N GLU A 99 20.37 14.34 10.89
CA GLU A 99 19.78 13.18 11.58
C GLU A 99 18.41 12.88 10.99
N VAL A 100 18.15 11.61 10.63
CA VAL A 100 16.83 11.18 10.17
C VAL A 100 15.90 11.05 11.37
N MET A 101 14.98 11.99 11.50
CA MET A 101 13.99 12.01 12.59
C MET A 101 12.91 10.96 12.39
N ARG A 102 12.48 10.77 11.14
CA ARG A 102 11.52 9.73 10.74
C ARG A 102 11.73 9.33 9.30
N ALA A 103 11.53 8.05 9.02
CA ALA A 103 11.36 7.53 7.69
C ALA A 103 10.14 6.59 7.70
N SER A 104 9.18 6.85 6.82
CA SER A 104 7.95 6.07 6.74
C SER A 104 7.64 5.74 5.30
N VAL A 105 7.28 4.48 5.05
CA VAL A 105 6.85 3.98 3.75
C VAL A 105 5.35 3.73 3.79
N SER A 106 4.63 4.33 2.84
CA SER A 106 3.21 4.06 2.60
C SER A 106 3.05 3.36 1.25
N LEU A 107 2.30 2.25 1.21
CA LEU A 107 2.02 1.53 -0.03
C LEU A 107 0.61 1.84 -0.50
N GLN A 108 0.46 2.14 -1.78
CA GLN A 108 -0.81 2.36 -2.43
C GLN A 108 -1.24 1.08 -3.13
N THR A 109 -2.47 0.62 -2.85
CA THR A 109 -3.05 -0.58 -3.46
C THR A 109 -4.13 -0.22 -4.46
N ALA A 110 -4.24 -0.98 -5.53
CA ALA A 110 -5.31 -0.90 -6.50
C ALA A 110 -5.84 -2.30 -6.84
N VAL A 111 -6.98 -2.35 -7.50
CA VAL A 111 -7.62 -3.60 -7.95
C VAL A 111 -7.64 -3.61 -9.47
N CYS A 112 -7.25 -4.72 -10.07
CA CYS A 112 -7.34 -4.86 -11.52
C CYS A 112 -8.81 -4.96 -11.95
N PRO A 113 -9.28 -4.14 -12.92
CA PRO A 113 -10.67 -4.17 -13.35
C PRO A 113 -11.05 -5.43 -14.14
N GLU A 114 -10.08 -6.14 -14.71
CA GLU A 114 -10.34 -7.35 -15.51
C GLU A 114 -10.40 -8.63 -14.67
N CYS A 115 -9.43 -8.81 -13.76
CA CYS A 115 -9.27 -10.06 -13.01
C CYS A 115 -9.57 -9.92 -11.52
N GLY A 116 -9.90 -8.72 -11.03
CA GLY A 116 -10.21 -8.45 -9.63
C GLY A 116 -9.02 -8.63 -8.66
N THR A 117 -7.81 -8.91 -9.16
CA THR A 117 -6.64 -9.12 -8.30
C THR A 117 -6.21 -7.80 -7.67
N SER A 118 -6.09 -7.78 -6.35
CA SER A 118 -5.52 -6.65 -5.61
C SER A 118 -4.00 -6.66 -5.74
N TYR A 119 -3.41 -5.49 -5.98
CA TYR A 119 -1.98 -5.32 -6.15
C TYR A 119 -1.51 -3.97 -5.59
N VAL A 120 -0.21 -3.80 -5.39
CA VAL A 120 0.41 -2.52 -5.03
C VAL A 120 0.73 -1.74 -6.30
N SER A 121 0.09 -0.58 -6.45
CA SER A 121 0.24 0.34 -7.59
C SER A 121 1.45 1.26 -7.43
N GLY A 122 1.88 1.50 -6.19
CA GLY A 122 3.14 2.17 -5.91
C GLY A 122 3.36 2.41 -4.42
N GLY A 123 4.44 3.10 -4.11
CA GLY A 123 4.78 3.51 -2.77
C GLY A 123 5.04 5.01 -2.69
N LEU A 124 4.98 5.52 -1.46
CA LEU A 124 5.47 6.83 -1.11
C LEU A 124 6.35 6.68 0.11
N THR A 125 7.61 7.00 -0.07
CA THR A 125 8.55 7.16 1.03
C THR A 125 8.55 8.61 1.48
N THR A 126 8.31 8.84 2.77
CA THR A 126 8.43 10.17 3.39
C THR A 126 9.49 10.13 4.46
N THR A 127 10.49 11.00 4.33
CA THR A 127 11.57 11.16 5.29
C THR A 127 11.57 12.57 5.86
N GLN A 128 11.99 12.71 7.11
CA GLN A 128 12.21 14.00 7.75
C GLN A 128 13.61 14.00 8.32
N ILE A 129 14.46 14.85 7.76
CA ILE A 129 15.86 14.99 8.15
C ILE A 129 16.00 16.33 8.87
N LYS A 130 16.60 16.31 10.06
CA LYS A 130 16.99 17.51 10.79
C LYS A 130 18.46 17.76 10.51
N TYR A 131 18.78 18.89 9.91
CA TYR A 131 20.17 19.34 9.76
C TYR A 131 20.54 20.21 10.95
N GLU A 132 21.72 19.97 11.54
CA GLU A 132 22.29 20.89 12.51
C GLU A 132 22.79 22.12 11.76
N GLU A 133 21.97 23.17 11.71
CA GLU A 133 22.44 24.47 11.22
C GLU A 133 23.46 25.02 12.22
N SER A 134 24.75 24.90 11.90
CA SER A 134 25.82 25.58 12.64
C SER A 134 25.83 27.10 12.38
N ASN A 135 24.69 27.71 12.05
CA ASN A 135 24.62 29.15 11.85
C ASN A 135 24.55 29.85 13.21
N PRO A 136 25.62 30.54 13.66
CA PRO A 136 25.63 31.23 14.95
C PRO A 136 24.52 32.28 15.07
N TYR A 137 23.97 32.77 13.95
CA TYR A 137 22.86 33.72 13.96
C TYR A 137 21.54 33.10 14.40
N SER A 138 21.20 31.88 13.96
CA SER A 138 19.93 31.22 14.34
C SER A 138 19.97 30.68 15.78
N ALA A 139 21.14 30.30 16.26
CA ALA A 139 21.35 29.99 17.68
C ALA A 139 21.15 31.23 18.56
N ASN A 140 21.75 32.37 18.19
CA ASN A 140 21.60 33.62 18.92
C ASN A 140 20.18 34.17 18.89
N GLN A 141 19.45 34.05 17.78
CA GLN A 141 18.03 34.40 17.72
C GLN A 141 17.17 33.53 18.64
N LYS A 142 17.38 32.21 18.67
CA LYS A 142 16.66 31.31 19.59
C LYS A 142 16.93 31.65 21.06
N ILE A 143 18.18 31.98 21.40
CA ILE A 143 18.55 32.41 22.76
C ILE A 143 17.92 33.78 23.09
N ALA A 144 17.93 34.72 22.14
CA ALA A 144 17.30 36.02 22.30
C ALA A 144 15.77 35.90 22.49
N ASP A 145 15.09 35.14 21.62
CA ASP A 145 13.65 34.91 21.71
C ASP A 145 13.28 34.17 22.99
N GLN A 146 14.08 33.17 23.40
CA GLN A 146 13.90 32.49 24.69
C GLN A 146 14.04 33.47 25.86
N SER A 147 14.99 34.40 25.81
CA SER A 147 15.16 35.41 26.87
C SER A 147 14.00 36.38 26.95
N VAL A 148 13.37 36.72 25.82
CA VAL A 148 12.15 37.54 25.77
C VAL A 148 10.95 36.78 26.33
N LEU A 149 10.77 35.51 25.96
CA LEU A 149 9.66 34.66 26.43
C LEU A 149 9.69 34.38 27.94
N VAL A 150 10.88 34.20 28.53
CA VAL A 150 11.03 33.91 29.97
C VAL A 150 10.58 35.09 30.86
N GLY A 151 10.55 36.32 30.34
CA GLY A 151 10.07 37.51 31.06
C GLY A 151 8.60 37.87 30.80
N MET A 152 7.91 37.17 29.88
CA MET A 152 6.52 37.48 29.54
C MET A 152 5.56 36.81 30.52
N ASN A 153 5.05 37.58 31.49
CA ASN A 153 3.90 37.16 32.27
C ASN A 153 2.67 37.12 31.35
N PHE A 154 2.11 35.93 31.15
CA PHE A 154 0.90 35.71 30.37
C PHE A 154 -0.32 35.97 31.27
N ASP A 155 -0.85 37.19 31.25
CA ASP A 155 -2.13 37.53 31.87
C ASP A 155 -3.28 37.15 30.94
N ALA A 156 -3.76 35.90 31.05
CA ALA A 156 -5.06 35.52 30.48
C ALA A 156 -6.16 35.86 31.49
N ALA A 157 -6.82 37.00 31.29
CA ALA A 157 -8.11 37.27 31.90
C ALA A 157 -9.15 36.32 31.27
N VAL A 158 -9.78 35.50 32.12
CA VAL A 158 -10.92 34.61 31.79
C VAL A 158 -12.25 35.35 31.96
#